data_AF-A0A6I1W658-F1
#
_entry.id   AF-A0A6I1W658-F1
#
_cell.length_a   1.000
_cell.length_b   1.000
_cell.length_c   1.000
_cell.angle_alpha   90.00
_cell.angle_beta   90.00
_cell.angle_gamma   90.00
#
_symmetry.space_group_name_H-M   'P 1'
#
loop_
_entity.id
_entity.type
_entity.pdbx_description
1 polymer ?
#
loop_
_entity_poly.entity_id
_entity_poly.type
_entity_poly.pdbx_seq_one_letter_code
_entity_poly.pdbx_strand_id
1 'polypeptide(L)'
;LVAFQAQEDALQHTPMEEGPYASLLKKLASLQERLPTGSKDSPIRIAIVTARNSPSEMRVINTLRAWGVYVDEAFFLGGVGKAKVLTAFNPHIFFDDQDIHLEAAATLVPS
;
A
#
# COMPACT_ATOMS: atom_id res chain seq x y z
N LEU A 1 -8.36 18.69 7.08
CA LEU A 1 -7.13 18.21 6.39
C LEU A 1 -5.86 18.58 7.16
N VAL A 2 -5.66 19.86 7.51
CA VAL A 2 -4.44 20.35 8.20
C VAL A 2 -4.17 19.65 9.54
N ALA A 3 -5.18 19.51 10.40
CA ALA A 3 -5.02 18.83 11.70
C ALA A 3 -4.62 17.34 11.55
N PHE A 4 -5.19 16.65 10.56
CA PHE A 4 -4.85 15.26 10.25
C PHE A 4 -3.40 15.14 9.77
N GLN A 5 -2.97 16.02 8.85
CA GLN A 5 -1.59 16.02 8.35
C GLN A 5 -0.56 16.30 9.45
N ALA A 6 -0.84 17.27 10.32
CA ALA A 6 0.04 17.59 11.44
C ALA A 6 0.17 16.43 12.43
N GLN A 7 -0.94 15.70 12.69
CA GLN A 7 -0.91 14.51 13.53
C GLN A 7 -0.11 13.37 12.91
N GLU A 8 -0.32 13.10 11.61
CA GLU A 8 0.41 12.02 10.92
C GLU A 8 1.92 12.30 10.84
N ASP A 9 2.31 13.56 10.65
CA ASP A 9 3.72 13.99 10.65
C ASP A 9 4.36 13.86 12.04
N ALA A 10 3.66 14.29 13.09
CA ALA A 10 4.11 14.13 14.47
C ALA A 10 4.24 12.66 14.90
N LEU A 11 3.38 11.78 14.37
CA LEU A 11 3.36 10.35 14.67
C LEU A 11 4.09 9.49 13.64
N GLN A 12 4.86 10.08 12.71
CA GLN A 12 5.46 9.34 11.59
C GLN A 12 6.35 8.16 12.02
N HIS A 13 6.94 8.22 13.22
CA HIS A 13 7.78 7.15 13.79
C HIS A 13 7.04 6.25 14.79
N THR A 14 5.74 6.48 15.01
CA THR A 14 4.87 5.63 15.84
C THR A 14 4.02 4.77 14.90
N PRO A 15 4.28 3.45 14.82
CA PRO A 15 3.51 2.55 13.98
C PRO A 15 2.01 2.63 14.26
N MET A 16 1.20 2.50 13.22
CA MET A 16 -0.25 2.39 13.36
C MET A 16 -0.62 1.04 14.00
N GLU A 17 -1.80 0.98 14.61
CA GLU A 17 -2.37 -0.28 15.07
C GLU A 17 -2.71 -1.20 13.90
N GLU A 18 -2.76 -2.50 14.17
CA GLU A 18 -3.06 -3.50 13.16
C GLU A 18 -4.52 -3.41 12.71
N GLY A 19 -4.72 -2.93 11.47
CA GLY A 19 -6.00 -2.96 10.80
C GLY A 19 -6.35 -4.35 10.24
N PRO A 20 -7.53 -4.50 9.59
CA PRO A 20 -8.03 -5.78 9.10
C PRO A 20 -7.10 -6.47 8.09
N TYR A 21 -6.37 -5.69 7.29
CA TYR A 21 -5.44 -6.23 6.28
C TYR A 21 -4.02 -6.49 6.82
N ALA A 22 -3.71 -6.14 8.08
CA ALA A 22 -2.36 -6.29 8.62
C ALA A 22 -1.88 -7.75 8.60
N SER A 23 -2.74 -8.70 8.98
CA SER A 23 -2.40 -10.13 8.96
C SER A 23 -2.11 -10.63 7.54
N LEU A 24 -2.89 -10.19 6.55
CA LEU A 24 -2.68 -10.55 5.15
C LEU A 24 -1.32 -10.03 4.65
N LEU A 25 -1.04 -8.74 4.87
CA LEU A 25 0.22 -8.12 4.44
C LEU A 25 1.44 -8.80 5.06
N LYS A 26 1.41 -9.08 6.37
CA LYS A 26 2.49 -9.81 7.05
C LYS A 26 2.69 -11.21 6.50
N LYS A 27 1.60 -11.93 6.18
CA LYS A 27 1.69 -13.27 5.58
C LYS A 27 2.25 -13.23 4.16
N LEU A 28 1.86 -12.25 3.35
CA LEU A 28 2.41 -12.05 2.00
C LEU A 28 3.90 -11.72 2.06
N ALA A 29 4.32 -10.83 2.96
CA ALA A 29 5.73 -10.50 3.17
C ALA A 29 6.55 -11.72 3.59
N SER A 30 6.05 -12.50 4.57
CA SER A 30 6.70 -13.75 4.97
C SER A 30 6.77 -14.77 3.82
N LEU A 31 5.76 -14.81 2.94
CA LEU A 31 5.78 -15.67 1.76
C LEU A 31 6.80 -15.17 0.72
N GLN A 32 6.91 -13.86 0.49
CA GLN A 32 7.92 -13.26 -0.40
C GLN A 32 9.33 -13.70 0.00
N GLU A 33 9.66 -13.66 1.29
CA GLU A 33 10.98 -14.06 1.81
C GLU A 33 11.27 -15.55 1.66
N ARG A 34 10.24 -16.39 1.68
CA ARG A 34 10.37 -17.86 1.58
C ARG A 34 10.46 -18.36 0.14
N LEU A 35 10.17 -17.50 -0.85
CA LEU A 35 10.23 -17.88 -2.25
C LEU A 35 11.70 -17.93 -2.74
N PRO A 36 12.04 -18.83 -3.67
CA PRO A 36 13.44 -19.09 -4.06
C PRO A 36 14.19 -17.88 -4.62
N THR A 37 13.44 -16.91 -5.15
CA THR A 37 13.96 -15.67 -5.73
C THR A 37 14.27 -14.60 -4.70
N GLY A 38 13.94 -14.82 -3.42
CA GLY A 38 13.99 -13.81 -2.37
C GLY A 38 12.99 -12.68 -2.62
N SER A 39 13.10 -11.61 -1.84
CA SER A 39 12.16 -10.48 -1.89
C SER A 39 12.26 -9.62 -3.16
N LYS A 40 13.44 -9.50 -3.78
CA LYS A 40 13.65 -8.59 -4.92
C LYS A 40 13.05 -9.11 -6.24
N ASP A 41 13.15 -10.42 -6.48
CA ASP A 41 12.64 -11.08 -7.68
C ASP A 41 11.45 -11.98 -7.34
N SER A 42 10.72 -11.64 -6.26
CA SER A 42 9.55 -12.40 -5.82
C SER A 42 8.42 -12.31 -6.85
N PRO A 43 7.73 -13.43 -7.19
CA PRO A 43 6.53 -13.37 -8.01
C PRO A 43 5.36 -12.67 -7.30
N ILE A 44 5.46 -12.48 -5.97
CA ILE A 44 4.52 -11.68 -5.20
C ILE A 44 5.10 -10.27 -5.09
N ARG A 45 4.37 -9.28 -5.59
CA ARG A 45 4.77 -7.86 -5.52
C ARG A 45 3.70 -7.07 -4.77
N ILE A 46 4.11 -6.29 -3.78
CA ILE A 46 3.21 -5.49 -2.94
C ILE A 46 3.46 -4.01 -3.25
N ALA A 47 2.40 -3.31 -3.67
CA ALA A 47 2.44 -1.88 -3.88
C ALA A 47 1.45 -1.13 -2.97
N ILE A 48 1.87 0.04 -2.51
CA ILE A 48 0.98 0.98 -1.82
C ILE A 48 0.54 2.03 -2.83
N VAL A 49 -0.76 2.30 -2.91
CA VAL A 49 -1.30 3.40 -3.71
C VAL A 49 -2.04 4.35 -2.79
N THR A 50 -1.59 5.61 -2.69
CA THR A 50 -2.24 6.61 -1.86
C THR A 50 -2.52 7.89 -2.64
N ALA A 51 -3.73 8.41 -2.48
CA ALA A 51 -4.15 9.68 -3.06
C ALA A 51 -3.65 10.91 -2.27
N ARG A 52 -3.03 10.69 -1.09
CA ARG A 52 -2.57 11.76 -0.21
C ARG A 52 -1.20 12.29 -0.64
N ASN A 53 -0.96 13.58 -0.36
CA ASN A 53 0.32 14.25 -0.58
C ASN A 53 1.22 14.16 0.67
N SER A 54 2.52 14.31 0.43
CA SER A 54 3.56 14.52 1.47
C SER A 54 3.18 15.64 2.43
N PRO A 55 3.39 15.48 3.77
CA PRO A 55 4.21 14.48 4.48
C PRO A 55 3.45 13.28 5.09
N SER A 56 2.11 13.24 4.97
CA SER A 56 1.27 12.29 5.71
C SER A 56 1.45 10.80 5.34
N GLU A 57 2.18 10.47 4.27
CA GLU A 57 2.48 9.07 3.92
C GLU A 57 3.54 8.37 4.77
N MET A 58 4.44 9.13 5.41
CA MET A 58 5.64 8.55 6.03
C MET A 58 5.29 7.56 7.14
N ARG A 59 4.20 7.84 7.87
CA ARG A 59 3.71 6.96 8.93
C ARG A 59 3.30 5.57 8.41
N VAL A 60 2.66 5.50 7.24
CA VAL A 60 2.25 4.23 6.61
C VAL A 60 3.49 3.41 6.22
N ILE A 61 4.46 4.05 5.56
CA ILE A 61 5.73 3.40 5.17
C ILE A 61 6.46 2.87 6.40
N ASN A 62 6.59 3.68 7.45
CA ASN A 62 7.28 3.29 8.68
C ASN A 62 6.54 2.19 9.43
N THR A 63 5.20 2.20 9.41
CA THR A 63 4.37 1.14 10.00
C THR A 63 4.63 -0.20 9.30
N LEU A 64 4.62 -0.23 7.96
CA LEU A 64 4.84 -1.47 7.21
C LEU A 64 6.26 -2.01 7.44
N ARG A 65 7.26 -1.13 7.50
CA ARG A 65 8.63 -1.52 7.88
C ARG A 65 8.70 -2.10 9.28
N ALA A 66 8.03 -1.49 10.26
CA ALA A 66 7.97 -2.00 11.63
C ALA A 66 7.26 -3.36 11.71
N TRP A 67 6.33 -3.65 10.80
CA TRP A 67 5.68 -4.95 10.67
C TRP A 67 6.49 -5.99 9.87
N GLY A 68 7.68 -5.63 9.34
CA GLY A 68 8.45 -6.51 8.47
C GLY A 68 7.83 -6.69 7.07
N VAL A 69 6.93 -5.79 6.67
CA VAL A 69 6.32 -5.79 5.34
C VAL A 69 7.17 -4.95 4.41
N TYR A 70 7.88 -5.62 3.50
CA TYR A 70 8.60 -4.95 2.42
C TYR A 70 7.62 -4.64 1.28
N VAL A 71 7.61 -3.38 0.85
CA VAL A 71 6.81 -2.95 -0.31
C VAL A 71 7.74 -2.72 -1.48
N ASP A 72 7.39 -3.28 -2.63
CA ASP A 72 8.15 -3.16 -3.86
C ASP A 72 8.05 -1.74 -4.42
N GLU A 73 6.84 -1.18 -4.37
CA GLU A 73 6.53 0.11 -4.96
C GLU A 73 5.57 0.90 -4.06
N ALA A 74 5.72 2.23 -4.04
CA ALA A 74 4.81 3.14 -3.35
C ALA A 74 4.47 4.31 -4.28
N PHE A 75 3.19 4.45 -4.57
CA PHE A 75 2.64 5.45 -5.48
C PHE A 75 1.91 6.55 -4.71
N PHE A 76 2.49 7.75 -4.68
CA PHE A 76 1.90 8.96 -4.11
C PHE A 76 1.28 9.78 -5.24
N LEU A 77 -0.04 9.73 -5.36
CA LEU A 77 -0.69 10.14 -6.60
C LEU A 77 -0.73 11.65 -6.80
N GLY A 78 -0.60 12.49 -5.77
CA GLY A 78 -0.50 13.94 -6.00
C GLY A 78 -1.75 14.59 -6.63
N GLY A 79 -2.89 13.88 -6.66
CA GLY A 79 -4.08 14.26 -7.43
C GLY A 79 -4.25 13.53 -8.79
N VAL A 80 -3.30 12.67 -9.18
CA VAL A 80 -3.46 11.74 -10.31
C VAL A 80 -4.49 10.67 -9.97
N GLY A 81 -5.34 10.31 -10.93
CA GLY A 81 -6.33 9.24 -10.74
C GLY A 81 -5.69 7.86 -10.59
N LYS A 82 -6.18 7.06 -9.63
CA LYS A 82 -5.73 5.69 -9.33
C LYS A 82 -5.68 4.79 -10.57
N ALA A 83 -6.59 4.97 -11.53
CA ALA A 83 -6.69 4.16 -12.74
C ALA A 83 -5.37 4.05 -13.50
N LYS A 84 -4.62 5.15 -13.67
CA LYS A 84 -3.33 5.12 -14.39
C LYS A 84 -2.31 4.23 -13.70
N VAL A 85 -2.27 4.26 -12.37
CA VAL A 85 -1.36 3.43 -11.58
C VAL A 85 -1.81 1.97 -11.62
N LEU A 86 -3.11 1.70 -11.48
CA LEU A 86 -3.62 0.33 -11.57
C LEU A 86 -3.35 -0.30 -12.95
N THR A 87 -3.56 0.45 -14.04
CA THR A 87 -3.24 -0.04 -15.38
C THR A 87 -1.74 -0.30 -15.57
N ALA A 88 -0.88 0.58 -15.07
CA ALA A 88 0.57 0.43 -15.22
C ALA A 88 1.15 -0.70 -14.35
N PHE A 89 0.67 -0.80 -13.10
CA PHE A 89 1.13 -1.82 -12.16
C PHE A 89 0.51 -3.19 -12.44
N ASN A 90 -0.68 -3.22 -13.05
CA ASN A 90 -1.43 -4.43 -13.41
C ASN A 90 -1.56 -5.43 -12.24
N PRO A 91 -2.16 -5.02 -11.10
CA PRO A 91 -2.28 -5.88 -9.93
C PRO A 91 -3.24 -7.04 -10.21
N HIS A 92 -2.97 -8.19 -9.61
CA HIS A 92 -3.91 -9.32 -9.58
C HIS A 92 -4.98 -9.15 -8.50
N ILE A 93 -4.68 -8.40 -7.43
CA ILE A 93 -5.60 -8.15 -6.32
C ILE A 93 -5.44 -6.68 -5.92
N PHE A 94 -6.56 -5.98 -5.75
CA PHE A 94 -6.59 -4.59 -5.32
C PHE A 94 -7.55 -4.42 -4.14
N PHE A 95 -7.08 -3.77 -3.07
CA PHE A 95 -7.88 -3.45 -1.89
C PHE A 95 -8.08 -1.94 -1.81
N ASP A 96 -9.32 -1.49 -1.68
CA ASP A 96 -9.69 -0.10 -1.43
C ASP A 96 -10.76 -0.05 -0.32
N ASP A 97 -10.76 1.01 0.47
CA ASP A 97 -11.73 1.23 1.56
C ASP A 97 -12.96 2.01 1.10
N GLN A 98 -13.00 2.45 -0.17
CA GLN A 98 -14.14 3.14 -0.76
C GLN A 98 -14.72 2.34 -1.92
N ASP A 99 -15.97 1.89 -1.76
CA ASP A 99 -16.72 1.11 -2.77
C ASP A 99 -16.73 1.79 -4.15
N ILE A 100 -16.75 3.13 -4.18
CA ILE A 100 -16.73 3.94 -5.41
C ILE A 100 -15.46 3.70 -6.24
N HIS A 101 -14.32 3.41 -5.60
CA HIS A 101 -13.08 3.07 -6.30
C HIS A 101 -13.06 1.62 -6.82
N LEU A 102 -13.83 0.72 -6.19
CA LEU A 102 -13.84 -0.69 -6.55
C LEU A 102 -14.55 -0.94 -7.88
N GLU A 103 -15.63 -0.22 -8.20
CA GLU A 103 -16.31 -0.36 -9.51
C GLU A 103 -15.39 0.00 -10.68
N ALA A 104 -14.65 1.10 -10.58
CA ALA A 104 -13.67 1.51 -11.59
C ALA A 104 -12.50 0.52 -11.67
N ALA A 105 -12.00 0.04 -10.52
CA ALA A 105 -10.91 -0.92 -10.46
C ALA A 105 -11.30 -2.30 -11.00
N ALA A 106 -12.55 -2.75 -10.80
CA ALA A 106 -13.03 -4.06 -11.27
C ALA A 106 -12.97 -4.21 -12.80
N THR A 107 -13.02 -3.09 -13.54
CA THR A 107 -12.82 -3.12 -15.00
C THR A 107 -11.36 -3.26 -15.43
N LEU A 108 -10.43 -3.05 -14.51
CA LEU A 108 -8.98 -3.00 -14.75
C LEU A 108 -8.22 -4.15 -14.07
N VAL A 109 -8.81 -4.79 -13.06
CA VAL A 109 -8.18 -5.81 -12.21
C VAL A 109 -8.97 -7.12 -12.34
N PRO A 110 -8.35 -8.23 -12.79
CA PRO A 110 -9.01 -9.53 -12.85
C PRO A 110 -9.37 -10.04 -11.45
N SER A 111 -10.56 -10.61 -11.30
CA SER A 111 -11.12 -11.15 -10.04
C SER A 111 -10.71 -12.59 -9.76
#